data_AF-A0A0Q4WQN6-F1
#
_entry.id   AF-A0A0Q4WQN6-F1
#
_cell.length_a   1.000
_cell.length_b   1.000
_cell.length_c   1.000
_cell.angle_alpha   90.00
_cell.angle_beta   90.00
_cell.angle_gamma   90.00
#
_symmetry.space_group_name_H-M   'P 1'
#
loop_
_entity.id
_entity.type
_entity.pdbx_description
1 polymer ?
#
loop_
_entity_poly.entity_id
_entity_poly.type
_entity_poly.pdbx_seq_one_letter_code
_entity_poly.pdbx_strand_id
1 'polypeptide(L)'
;MLIVETIAKLRRLFRNQHKSIREIWRELHLSRKVVCKALRSEKTAFSYKRQHQPRLQLGVPLACLDVLLAEELAKPKREHLSYVRLFEELREESYAGGYDAVRR
;
A
#
# COMPACT_ATOMS: atom_id res chain seq x y z
N MET A 1 -9.16 -5.01 10.84
CA MET A 1 -9.68 -3.72 10.35
C MET A 1 -10.99 -3.44 11.06
N LEU A 2 -11.37 -2.17 11.29
CA LEU A 2 -12.73 -1.84 11.72
C LEU A 2 -13.53 -1.44 10.49
N ILE A 3 -14.63 -2.17 10.27
CA ILE A 3 -15.51 -1.99 9.12
C ILE A 3 -16.53 -0.89 9.45
N VAL A 4 -17.12 -0.30 8.42
CA VAL A 4 -18.13 0.76 8.48
C VAL A 4 -19.24 0.46 9.49
N GLU A 5 -19.74 -0.77 9.50
CA GLU A 5 -20.81 -1.24 10.38
C GLU A 5 -20.47 -1.08 11.85
N THR A 6 -19.27 -1.49 12.25
CA THR A 6 -18.83 -1.43 13.65
C THR A 6 -18.71 0.01 14.12
N ILE A 7 -18.20 0.90 13.26
CA ILE A 7 -18.04 2.33 13.57
C ILE A 7 -19.42 3.01 13.66
N ALA A 8 -20.35 2.67 12.77
CA ALA A 8 -21.72 3.17 12.81
C ALA A 8 -22.44 2.73 14.09
N LYS A 9 -22.35 1.45 14.47
CA LYS A 9 -22.91 0.92 15.71
C LYS A 9 -22.35 1.66 16.93
N LEU A 10 -21.03 1.85 16.97
CA LEU A 10 -20.35 2.54 18.06
C LEU A 10 -20.84 4.00 18.20
N ARG A 11 -20.96 4.73 17.09
CA ARG A 11 -21.46 6.11 17.09
C ARG A 11 -22.93 6.19 17.51
N ARG A 12 -23.76 5.23 17.10
CA ARG A 12 -25.17 5.17 17.52
C ARG A 12 -25.30 4.94 19.03
N LEU A 13 -24.51 4.01 19.59
CA LEU A 13 -24.51 3.77 21.04
C LEU A 13 -24.08 5.01 21.83
N PHE A 14 -23.13 5.79 21.30
CA PHE A 14 -22.64 6.99 21.98
C PHE A 14 -23.53 8.22 21.79
N ARG A 15 -23.96 8.52 20.56
CA ARG A 15 -24.69 9.74 20.20
C ARG A 15 -26.20 9.63 20.42
N ASN A 16 -26.80 8.47 20.12
CA ASN A 16 -28.25 8.30 20.18
C ASN A 16 -28.71 7.66 21.50
N GLN A 17 -27.91 6.74 22.04
CA GLN A 17 -28.23 6.03 23.29
C GLN A 17 -27.49 6.59 24.51
N HIS A 18 -26.62 7.60 24.32
CA HIS A 18 -25.84 8.26 25.38
C HIS A 18 -25.08 7.30 26.31
N LYS A 19 -24.72 6.10 25.84
CA LYS A 19 -23.97 5.13 26.63
C LYS A 19 -22.55 5.64 26.89
N SER A 20 -22.05 5.35 28.08
CA SER A 20 -20.67 5.68 28.44
C SER A 20 -19.67 4.87 27.62
N ILE A 21 -18.46 5.41 27.45
CA ILE A 21 -17.35 4.68 26.79
C ILE A 21 -17.11 3.33 27.50
N ARG A 22 -17.35 3.25 28.82
CA ARG A 22 -17.17 2.05 29.65
C ARG A 22 -18.20 0.95 29.35
N GLU A 23 -19.42 1.32 28.99
CA GLU A 23 -20.45 0.36 28.59
C GLU A 23 -20.20 -0.13 27.17
N ILE A 24 -19.89 0.80 26.26
CA ILE A 24 -19.69 0.50 24.83
C ILE A 24 -18.55 -0.50 24.62
N TRP A 25 -17.40 -0.34 25.28
CA TRP A 25 -16.26 -1.27 25.09
C TRP A 25 -16.53 -2.67 25.67
N ARG A 26 -17.35 -2.77 26.72
CA ARG A 26 -17.79 -4.07 27.29
C ARG A 26 -18.82 -4.75 26.37
N GLU A 27 -19.78 -3.99 25.86
CA GLU A 27 -20.86 -4.50 25.00
C GLU A 27 -20.36 -4.92 23.62
N LEU A 28 -19.41 -4.17 23.03
CA LEU A 28 -18.87 -4.48 21.71
C LEU A 28 -17.62 -5.38 21.75
N HIS A 29 -17.14 -5.76 22.94
CA HIS A 29 -15.89 -6.50 23.13
C HIS A 29 -14.69 -5.88 22.38
N LEU A 30 -14.65 -4.54 22.30
CA LEU A 30 -13.58 -3.78 21.68
C LEU A 30 -12.68 -3.18 22.76
N SER A 31 -11.41 -2.94 22.45
CA SER A 31 -10.55 -2.22 23.39
C SER A 31 -11.02 -0.77 23.56
N ARG A 32 -10.91 -0.23 24.78
CA ARG A 32 -11.22 1.18 25.06
C ARG A 32 -10.49 2.14 24.11
N LYS A 33 -9.25 1.81 23.73
CA LYS A 33 -8.44 2.60 22.77
C LYS A 33 -9.10 2.68 21.40
N VAL A 34 -9.64 1.56 20.90
CA VAL A 34 -10.40 1.50 19.64
C VAL A 34 -11.67 2.33 19.73
N VAL A 35 -12.43 2.21 20.82
CA VAL A 35 -13.66 2.97 21.03
C VAL A 35 -13.38 4.48 21.04
N CYS A 36 -12.40 4.93 21.82
CA CYS A 36 -11.98 6.33 21.83
C CYS A 36 -11.51 6.81 20.45
N LYS A 37 -10.74 5.99 19.71
CA LYS A 37 -10.27 6.34 18.35
C LYS A 37 -11.45 6.50 17.38
N ALA A 38 -12.43 5.61 17.42
CA ALA A 38 -13.61 5.64 16.57
C ALA A 38 -14.54 6.83 16.87
N LEU A 39 -14.63 7.26 18.13
CA LEU A 39 -15.41 8.44 18.52
C LEU A 39 -14.72 9.76 18.21
N ARG A 40 -13.38 9.83 18.35
CA ARG A 40 -12.61 11.06 18.11
C ARG A 40 -12.41 11.39 16.64
N SER A 41 -12.46 10.40 15.74
CA SER A 41 -12.26 10.63 14.32
C SER A 41 -13.54 10.42 13.52
N GLU A 42 -13.77 11.25 12.51
CA GLU A 42 -14.92 11.13 11.61
C GLU A 42 -14.76 10.02 10.55
N LYS A 43 -13.62 9.33 10.53
CA LYS A 43 -13.33 8.27 9.55
C LYS A 43 -14.32 7.11 9.62
N THR A 44 -14.77 6.68 8.45
CA THR A 44 -15.75 5.60 8.26
C THR A 44 -15.11 4.22 8.17
N ALA A 45 -13.78 4.15 8.01
CA ALA A 45 -13.01 2.92 8.06
C ALA A 45 -11.62 3.18 8.64
N PHE A 46 -11.13 2.22 9.42
CA PHE A 46 -9.74 2.20 9.85
C PHE A 46 -9.02 1.04 9.14
N SER A 47 -8.38 1.37 8.02
CA SER A 47 -7.43 0.48 7.38
C SER A 47 -6.04 0.61 8.01
N TYR A 48 -5.37 -0.53 8.12
CA TYR A 48 -3.94 -0.53 8.38
C TYR A 48 -3.25 -0.12 7.08
N LYS A 49 -2.58 1.03 7.09
CA LYS A 49 -1.64 1.41 6.03
C LYS A 49 -0.24 1.24 6.59
N ARG A 50 0.54 0.34 5.99
CA ARG A 50 1.96 0.22 6.29
C ARG A 50 2.66 1.48 5.75
N GLN A 51 3.47 2.14 6.57
CA GLN A 51 4.20 3.35 6.14
C GLN A 51 5.27 3.03 5.09
N HIS A 52 5.90 1.87 5.22
CA HIS A 52 6.92 1.39 4.29
C HIS A 52 6.55 -0.01 3.81
N GLN A 53 6.14 -0.15 2.55
CA GLN A 53 6.01 -1.46 1.94
C GLN A 53 7.42 -1.91 1.54
N PRO A 54 7.94 -3.06 2.02
CA PRO A 54 9.15 -3.62 1.45
C PRO A 54 8.83 -3.95 -0.01
N ARG A 55 9.25 -3.06 -0.91
CA ARG A 55 9.31 -3.38 -2.33
C ARG A 55 10.51 -4.29 -2.53
N LEU A 56 10.47 -5.12 -3.58
CA LEU A 56 11.69 -5.73 -4.09
C LEU A 56 12.75 -4.63 -4.16
N GLN A 57 13.96 -4.91 -3.70
CA GLN A 57 15.07 -3.97 -3.76
C GLN A 57 15.39 -3.70 -5.23
N LEU A 58 14.61 -2.84 -5.86
CA LEU A 58 15.06 -1.96 -6.92
C LEU A 58 15.88 -0.88 -6.20
N GLY A 59 17.00 -1.28 -5.60
CA GLY A 59 18.04 -0.34 -5.29
C GLY A 59 18.38 0.31 -6.62
N VAL A 60 18.08 1.61 -6.73
CA VAL A 60 18.35 2.53 -7.85
C VAL A 60 19.26 1.92 -8.93
N PRO A 61 18.81 1.87 -10.21
CA PRO A 61 18.25 3.02 -10.91
C PRO A 61 16.96 2.70 -11.69
N LEU A 62 15.81 2.98 -11.09
CA LEU A 62 14.53 3.04 -11.83
C LEU A 62 14.60 4.03 -13.00
N ALA A 63 15.34 5.14 -12.83
CA ALA A 63 15.51 6.13 -13.89
C ALA A 63 16.26 5.59 -15.12
N CYS A 64 17.30 4.75 -14.95
CA CYS A 64 17.98 4.14 -16.10
C CYS A 64 17.08 3.14 -16.82
N LEU A 65 16.32 2.33 -16.06
CA LEU A 65 15.31 1.44 -16.64
C LEU A 65 14.24 2.22 -17.43
N ASP A 66 13.76 3.33 -16.88
CA ASP A 66 12.76 4.17 -17.56
C ASP A 66 13.30 4.78 -18.87
N VAL A 67 14.58 5.19 -18.89
CA VAL A 67 15.24 5.70 -20.11
C VAL A 67 15.39 4.60 -21.15
N LEU A 68 15.92 3.43 -20.78
CA LEU A 68 16.09 2.30 -21.70
C LEU A 68 14.76 1.82 -22.27
N LEU A 69 13.71 1.73 -21.44
CA LEU A 69 12.37 1.37 -21.90
C LEU A 69 11.78 2.45 -22.83
N ALA A 70 12.03 3.73 -22.58
CA ALA A 70 11.57 4.81 -23.45
C ALA A 70 12.25 4.77 -24.83
N GLU A 71 13.57 4.50 -24.87
CA GLU A 71 14.30 4.29 -26.12
C GLU A 71 13.79 3.08 -26.90
N GLU A 72 13.45 2.00 -26.20
CA GLU A 72 12.93 0.79 -26.83
C GLU A 72 11.52 0.99 -27.39
N LEU A 73 10.66 1.72 -26.67
CA LEU A 73 9.32 2.08 -27.14
C LEU A 73 9.35 2.96 -28.40
N ALA A 74 10.42 3.75 -28.60
CA ALA A 74 10.59 4.57 -29.80
C ALA A 74 10.97 3.73 -31.04
N LYS A 75 11.52 2.52 -30.86
CA LYS A 75 11.90 1.61 -31.94
C LYS A 75 10.69 0.83 -32.48
N PRO A 76 10.70 0.42 -33.76
CA PRO A 76 9.69 -0.50 -34.29
C PRO A 76 9.82 -1.87 -33.60
N LYS A 77 8.69 -2.59 -33.45
CA LYS A 77 8.62 -3.90 -32.75
C LYS A 77 9.63 -4.96 -33.20
N ARG A 78 10.17 -4.84 -34.42
CA ARG A 78 11.18 -5.77 -34.95
C ARG A 78 12.57 -5.55 -34.37
N GLU A 79 12.82 -4.35 -33.87
CA GLU A 79 14.08 -3.92 -33.26
C GLU A 79 14.02 -3.97 -31.73
N HIS A 80 12.89 -4.43 -31.16
CA HIS A 80 12.70 -4.54 -29.72
C HIS A 80 13.64 -5.59 -29.12
N LEU A 81 14.46 -5.16 -28.17
CA LEU A 81 15.31 -6.01 -27.35
C LEU A 81 14.45 -6.96 -26.51
N SER A 82 14.97 -8.17 -26.29
CA SER A 82 14.36 -9.10 -25.35
C SER A 82 14.60 -8.63 -23.92
N TYR A 83 13.71 -9.00 -22.99
CA TYR A 83 13.88 -8.68 -21.56
C TYR A 83 15.21 -9.17 -20.97
N VAL A 84 15.79 -10.24 -21.53
CA VAL A 84 17.12 -10.75 -21.14
C VAL A 84 18.22 -9.77 -21.54
N ARG A 85 18.15 -9.20 -22.75
CA ARG A 85 19.13 -8.22 -23.24
C ARG A 85 19.05 -6.90 -22.47
N LEU A 86 17.84 -6.42 -22.21
CA LEU A 86 17.62 -5.24 -21.36
C LEU A 86 18.18 -5.44 -19.95
N PHE A 87 18.05 -6.65 -19.38
CA PHE A 87 18.64 -6.96 -18.08
C PHE A 87 20.17 -6.99 -18.08
N GLU A 88 20.78 -7.49 -19.16
CA GLU A 88 22.24 -7.48 -19.33
C GLU A 88 22.78 -6.04 -19.44
N GLU A 89 22.15 -5.18 -20.24
CA GLU A 89 22.51 -3.76 -20.35
C GLU A 89 22.38 -3.03 -19.00
N LEU A 90 21.28 -3.27 -18.28
CA LEU A 90 21.11 -2.74 -16.93
C LEU A 90 22.20 -3.21 -15.96
N ARG A 91 22.62 -4.48 -16.07
CA ARG A 91 23.70 -5.02 -15.22
C ARG A 91 25.04 -4.32 -15.49
N GLU A 92 25.33 -3.97 -16.73
CA GLU A 92 26.51 -3.19 -17.10
C GLU A 92 26.43 -1.76 -16.53
N GLU A 93 25.23 -1.18 -16.46
CA GLU A 93 24.95 0.11 -15.83
C GLU A 93 24.86 0.08 -14.29
N SER A 94 25.39 -0.96 -13.64
CA SER A 94 25.41 -1.14 -12.18
C SER A 94 24.05 -1.46 -11.52
N TYR A 95 23.12 -2.07 -12.26
CA TYR A 95 21.87 -2.56 -11.68
C TYR A 95 22.08 -3.74 -10.71
N ALA A 96 21.68 -3.54 -9.45
CA ALA A 96 21.78 -4.56 -8.41
C ALA A 96 20.57 -5.50 -8.31
N GLY A 97 19.49 -5.22 -9.04
CA GLY A 97 18.23 -5.98 -8.97
C GLY A 97 18.26 -7.31 -9.74
N GLY A 98 17.21 -8.12 -9.55
CA GLY A 98 17.05 -9.40 -10.24
C GLY A 98 16.29 -9.28 -11.57
N TYR A 99 16.48 -10.26 -12.46
CA TYR A 99 15.76 -10.35 -13.74
C TYR A 99 14.23 -10.28 -13.60
N ASP A 100 13.68 -10.93 -12.57
CA ASP A 100 12.25 -10.92 -12.28
C ASP A 100 11.68 -9.52 -11.99
N ALA A 101 12.53 -8.58 -11.57
CA ALA A 101 12.11 -7.21 -11.32
C ALA A 101 12.07 -6.36 -12.59
N VAL A 102 12.76 -6.76 -13.66
CA VAL A 102 12.70 -6.12 -15.00
C VAL A 102 11.53 -6.66 -15.83
N ARG A 103 11.17 -7.93 -15.63
CA ARG A 103 10.08 -8.60 -16.37
C ARG A 103 8.66 -8.21 -15.89
N ARG A 104 8.50 -7.86 -14.62
CA ARG A 104 7.20 -7.62 -13.98
C ARG A 104 6.69 -6.20 -14.18
#